data_AF-A0A2R6IH26-F1
#
_entry.id   AF-A0A2R6IH26-F1
#
_cell.length_a   1.000
_cell.length_b   1.000
_cell.length_c   1.000
_cell.angle_alpha   90.00
_cell.angle_beta   90.00
_cell.angle_gamma   90.00
#
_symmetry.space_group_name_H-M   'P 1'
#
loop_
_entity.id
_entity.type
_entity.pdbx_description
1 polymer ?
#
loop_
_entity_poly.entity_id
_entity_poly.type
_entity_poly.pdbx_seq_one_letter_code
_entity_poly.pdbx_strand_id
1 'polypeptide(L)'
;MTDDDGPTWPPTMFTGWQEASEQAMEQQQELLKQMFQAGAGGLDMNQLGAMSQTATFKTRVQSGGRISIPDAEREALDIEEGDIVQTVVIPVKRNRE
;
A
#
# COMPACT_ATOMS: atom_id res chain seq x y z
N MET A 1 -49.77 -18.35 9.12
CA MET A 1 -49.08 -19.65 8.97
C MET A 1 -47.68 -19.33 8.49
N THR A 2 -46.71 -20.00 9.11
CA THR A 2 -45.28 -19.68 9.11
C THR A 2 -44.63 -20.30 7.89
N ASP A 3 -43.91 -19.51 7.08
CA ASP A 3 -42.95 -20.04 6.10
C ASP A 3 -41.57 -19.54 6.51
N ASP A 4 -40.99 -20.27 7.45
CA ASP A 4 -39.59 -20.19 7.88
C ASP A 4 -38.84 -21.24 7.04
N ASP A 5 -38.61 -20.95 5.77
CA ASP A 5 -37.76 -21.77 4.90
C ASP A 5 -36.29 -21.39 5.13
N GLY A 6 -35.81 -21.73 6.33
CA GLY A 6 -34.38 -21.78 6.63
C GLY A 6 -33.69 -22.81 5.73
N PRO A 7 -32.48 -22.55 5.21
CA PRO A 7 -31.82 -23.45 4.27
C PRO A 7 -31.65 -24.87 4.85
N THR A 8 -32.42 -25.84 4.34
CA THR A 8 -32.39 -27.25 4.76
C THR A 8 -31.26 -27.99 4.06
N TRP A 9 -30.03 -27.71 4.44
CA TRP A 9 -28.88 -28.46 3.94
C TRP A 9 -28.80 -29.83 4.65
N PRO A 10 -28.56 -30.93 3.93
CA PRO A 10 -28.37 -32.24 4.55
C PRO A 10 -27.13 -32.23 5.46
N PRO A 11 -27.11 -32.98 6.57
CA PRO A 11 -26.04 -32.94 7.58
C PRO A 11 -24.64 -33.25 7.02
N THR A 12 -24.56 -33.99 5.92
CA THR A 12 -23.31 -34.28 5.20
C THR A 12 -22.72 -33.06 4.47
N MET A 13 -23.56 -32.11 4.05
CA MET A 13 -23.12 -30.81 3.53
C MET A 13 -22.63 -29.92 4.65
N PHE A 14 -23.23 -30.00 5.84
CA PHE A 14 -22.81 -29.21 7.00
C PHE A 14 -21.41 -29.64 7.50
N THR A 15 -21.14 -30.94 7.55
CA THR A 15 -19.80 -31.46 7.88
C THR A 15 -18.76 -31.09 6.82
N GLY A 16 -19.11 -31.22 5.53
CA GLY A 16 -18.20 -30.82 4.45
C GLY A 16 -17.92 -29.31 4.43
N TRP A 17 -18.89 -28.48 4.81
CA TRP A 17 -18.68 -27.05 5.02
C TRP A 17 -17.75 -26.78 6.20
N GLN A 18 -17.93 -27.46 7.33
CA GLN A 18 -17.06 -27.29 8.49
C GLN A 18 -15.61 -27.65 8.16
N GLU A 19 -15.36 -28.82 7.56
CA GLU A 19 -14.02 -29.25 7.16
C GLU A 19 -13.41 -28.30 6.11
N ALA A 20 -14.20 -27.85 5.13
CA ALA A 20 -13.76 -26.87 4.14
C ALA A 20 -13.47 -25.50 4.79
N SER A 21 -14.24 -25.11 5.81
CA SER A 21 -14.03 -23.86 6.55
C SER A 21 -12.78 -23.91 7.43
N GLU A 22 -12.50 -25.05 8.05
CA GLU A 22 -11.28 -25.27 8.84
C GLU A 22 -10.04 -25.20 7.94
N GLN A 23 -10.06 -25.88 6.79
CA GLN A 23 -8.96 -25.83 5.81
C GLN A 23 -8.79 -24.44 5.20
N ALA A 24 -9.89 -23.73 4.91
CA ALA A 24 -9.82 -22.36 4.39
C ALA A 24 -9.22 -21.39 5.42
N MET A 25 -9.57 -21.54 6.71
CA MET A 25 -8.99 -20.74 7.79
C MET A 25 -7.50 -21.00 7.97
N GLU A 26 -7.04 -22.25 7.84
CA GLU A 26 -5.61 -22.59 7.89
C GLU A 26 -4.83 -21.94 6.74
N GLN A 27 -5.33 -22.07 5.51
CA GLN A 27 -4.71 -21.43 4.34
C GLN A 27 -4.70 -19.91 4.45
N GLN A 28 -5.77 -19.31 4.98
CA GLN A 28 -5.85 -17.87 5.20
C GLN A 28 -4.86 -17.39 6.27
N GLN A 29 -4.65 -18.16 7.34
CA GLN A 29 -3.65 -17.87 8.37
C GLN A 29 -2.22 -18.02 7.83
N GLU A 30 -1.96 -19.02 6.99
CA GLU A 30 -0.65 -19.25 6.39
C GLU A 30 -0.31 -18.18 5.36
N LEU A 31 -1.27 -17.76 4.53
CA LEU A 31 -1.14 -16.61 3.65
C LEU A 31 -0.89 -15.32 4.43
N LEU A 32 -1.61 -15.10 5.54
CA LEU A 32 -1.39 -13.94 6.40
C LEU A 32 -0.01 -13.97 7.05
N LYS A 33 0.46 -15.14 7.51
CA LYS A 33 1.83 -15.31 8.04
C LYS A 33 2.87 -15.06 6.95
N GLN A 34 2.66 -15.55 5.74
CA GLN A 34 3.56 -15.32 4.60
C GLN A 34 3.55 -13.87 4.16
N MET A 35 2.39 -13.20 4.13
CA MET A 35 2.27 -11.78 3.84
C MET A 35 2.88 -10.92 4.95
N PHE A 36 2.73 -11.31 6.21
CA PHE A 36 3.36 -10.64 7.34
C PHE A 36 4.88 -10.86 7.36
N GLN A 37 5.37 -12.06 7.04
CA GLN A 37 6.80 -12.34 6.90
C GLN A 37 7.40 -11.65 5.66
N ALA A 38 6.67 -11.58 4.54
CA ALA A 38 7.06 -10.85 3.34
C ALA A 38 6.98 -9.33 3.52
N GLY A 39 6.02 -8.84 4.31
CA GLY A 39 5.87 -7.43 4.69
C GLY A 39 6.85 -6.99 5.78
N ALA A 40 7.25 -7.89 6.68
CA ALA A 40 8.29 -7.66 7.69
C ALA A 40 9.71 -7.80 7.12
N GLY A 41 9.85 -8.29 5.88
CA GLY A 41 11.12 -8.69 5.28
C GLY A 41 11.87 -7.63 4.46
N GLY A 42 11.38 -6.39 4.32
CA GLY A 42 12.20 -5.40 3.58
C GLY A 42 11.58 -4.09 3.13
N LEU A 43 10.33 -3.77 3.46
CA LEU A 43 9.78 -2.44 3.23
C LEU A 43 9.20 -1.95 4.54
N ASP A 44 9.96 -1.08 5.20
CA ASP A 44 9.57 -0.40 6.42
C ASP A 44 8.19 0.24 6.23
N MET A 45 7.18 -0.21 6.98
CA MET A 45 5.80 0.31 6.89
C MET A 45 5.76 1.83 7.17
N ASN A 46 6.75 2.36 7.88
CA ASN A 46 6.92 3.79 8.07
C ASN A 46 7.27 4.52 6.76
N GLN A 47 8.00 3.86 5.86
CA GLN A 47 8.36 4.39 4.54
C GLN A 47 7.16 4.38 3.58
N LEU A 48 6.26 3.39 3.70
CA LEU A 48 4.99 3.35 2.98
C LEU A 48 4.00 4.43 3.47
N GLY A 49 3.92 4.65 4.79
CA GLY A 49 3.14 5.75 5.36
C GLY A 49 3.66 7.13 4.95
N ALA A 50 4.99 7.31 4.92
CA ALA A 50 5.64 8.52 4.43
C ALA A 50 5.42 8.72 2.91
N MET A 51 5.38 7.63 2.13
CA MET A 51 5.03 7.70 0.70
C MET A 51 3.59 8.15 0.46
N SER A 52 2.66 7.84 1.37
CA SER A 52 1.27 8.31 1.28
C SER A 52 1.13 9.84 1.41
N GLN A 53 2.13 10.52 1.97
CA GLN A 53 2.16 11.99 2.08
C GLN A 53 3.23 12.63 1.17
N THR A 54 3.82 11.86 0.26
CA THR A 54 4.84 12.38 -0.65
C THR A 54 4.21 12.84 -1.96
N ALA A 55 4.30 14.13 -2.29
CA ALA A 55 4.01 14.59 -3.65
C ALA A 55 5.17 14.26 -4.58
N THR A 56 4.87 13.61 -5.72
CA THR A 56 5.86 13.24 -6.73
C THR A 56 5.67 14.08 -7.98
N PHE A 57 6.64 14.95 -8.28
CA PHE A 57 6.65 15.76 -9.50
C PHE A 57 7.95 15.56 -10.27
N LYS A 58 7.94 15.94 -11.56
CA LYS A 58 9.10 15.86 -12.45
C LYS A 58 9.55 17.28 -12.81
N THR A 59 10.78 17.62 -12.43
CA THR A 59 11.40 18.91 -12.78
C THR A 59 12.77 18.70 -13.42
N ARG A 60 13.26 19.71 -14.13
CA ARG A 60 14.61 19.71 -14.72
C ARG A 60 15.60 20.22 -13.67
N VAL A 61 16.76 19.58 -13.60
CA VAL A 61 17.89 20.08 -12.80
C VAL A 61 18.45 21.34 -13.45
N GLN A 62 18.49 22.44 -12.70
CA GLN A 62 18.99 23.75 -13.16
C GLN A 62 20.51 23.86 -13.01
N SER A 63 21.08 24.99 -13.45
CA SER A 63 22.49 25.30 -13.23
C SER A 63 22.83 25.28 -11.74
N GLY A 64 23.94 24.62 -11.38
CA GLY A 64 24.34 24.44 -9.99
C GLY A 64 23.60 23.34 -9.23
N GLY A 65 22.84 22.46 -9.91
CA GLY A 65 22.22 21.29 -9.28
C GLY A 65 20.91 21.57 -8.53
N ARG A 66 20.35 22.78 -8.67
CA ARG A 66 19.09 23.17 -8.03
C ARG A 66 17.89 22.51 -8.70
N ILE A 67 16.89 22.19 -7.89
CA ILE A 67 15.56 21.74 -8.32
C ILE A 67 14.52 22.68 -7.72
N SER A 68 13.48 22.99 -8.47
CA SER A 68 12.37 23.85 -8.01
C SER A 68 11.12 23.01 -7.80
N ILE A 69 10.45 23.22 -6.67
CA ILE A 69 9.15 22.64 -6.35
C ILE A 69 8.07 23.51 -7.02
N PRO A 70 7.16 22.95 -7.83
CA PRO A 70 6.06 23.72 -8.42
C PRO A 70 5.10 24.25 -7.35
N ASP A 71 4.51 25.41 -7.61
CA ASP A 71 3.58 26.07 -6.67
C ASP A 71 2.42 25.16 -6.27
N ALA A 72 1.84 24.43 -7.24
CA ALA A 72 0.74 23.49 -6.96
C ALA A 72 1.12 22.39 -5.96
N GLU A 73 2.36 21.88 -6.02
CA GLU A 73 2.83 20.84 -5.10
C GLU A 73 3.18 21.43 -3.74
N ARG A 74 3.70 22.67 -3.72
CA ARG A 74 3.98 23.41 -2.49
C ARG A 74 2.70 23.68 -1.71
N GLU A 75 1.63 24.08 -2.39
CA GLU A 75 0.32 24.33 -1.78
C GLU A 75 -0.37 23.02 -1.34
N ALA A 76 -0.32 21.98 -2.17
CA ALA A 76 -0.94 20.69 -1.83
C ALA A 76 -0.29 19.99 -0.62
N LEU A 77 1.01 20.21 -0.40
CA LEU A 77 1.75 19.69 0.75
C LEU A 77 1.85 20.69 1.91
N ASP A 78 1.22 21.87 1.79
CA ASP A 78 1.24 22.93 2.81
C ASP A 78 2.67 23.31 3.27
N ILE A 79 3.58 23.47 2.30
CA ILE A 79 5.00 23.78 2.55
C ILE A 79 5.22 25.29 2.44
N GLU A 80 5.84 25.88 3.47
CA GLU A 80 6.12 27.31 3.56
C GLU A 80 7.63 27.64 3.51
N GLU A 81 7.92 28.94 3.44
CA GLU A 81 9.30 29.43 3.50
C GLU A 81 9.88 29.19 4.91
N GLY A 82 11.02 28.49 4.98
CA GLY A 82 11.68 28.14 6.23
C GLY A 82 11.51 26.67 6.63
N ASP A 83 10.62 25.95 5.95
CA ASP A 83 10.41 24.53 6.20
C ASP A 83 11.56 23.66 5.70
N ILE A 84 11.89 22.62 6.47
CA ILE A 84 12.89 21.63 6.11
C ILE A 84 12.20 20.52 5.33
N VAL A 85 12.57 20.36 4.06
CA VAL A 85 12.07 19.30 3.19
C VAL A 85 13.12 18.22 2.98
N GLN A 86 12.68 16.95 2.96
CA GLN A 86 13.50 15.82 2.56
C GLN A 86 13.18 15.46 1.10
N THR A 87 14.21 15.29 0.27
CA THR A 87 14.03 15.00 -1.16
C THR A 87 14.59 13.63 -1.54
N VAL A 88 13.86 12.91 -2.40
CA VAL A 88 14.30 11.64 -3.00
C VAL A 88 14.37 11.83 -4.50
N VAL A 89 15.57 11.72 -5.09
CA VAL A 89 15.78 11.98 -6.52
C VAL A 89 15.92 10.67 -7.30
N ILE A 90 15.00 10.46 -8.26
CA ILE A 90 15.02 9.31 -9.16
C ILE A 90 15.32 9.79 -10.59
N PRO A 91 16.46 9.41 -11.20
CA PRO A 91 16.80 9.83 -12.56
C PRO A 91 15.85 9.20 -13.61
N VAL A 92 15.11 10.04 -14.36
CA VAL A 92 14.14 9.55 -15.37
C VAL A 92 14.67 9.52 -16.81
N LYS A 93 15.61 10.41 -17.16
CA LYS A 93 16.31 10.42 -18.45
C LYS A 93 17.73 10.94 -18.25
N ARG A 94 18.72 10.28 -18.87
CA ARG A 94 20.11 10.71 -18.90
C ARG A 94 20.48 11.01 -20.34
N ASN A 95 20.54 12.29 -20.71
CA ASN A 95 21.19 12.71 -21.95
C ASN A 95 22.66 13.03 -21.62
N ARG A 96 23.44 12.00 -21.31
CA ARG A 96 24.89 12.07 -21.33
C ARG A 96 25.30 11.26 -22.55
N GLU A 97 25.89 11.92 -23.54
CA GLU A 97 26.65 11.23 -24.59
C GLU A 97 27.77 10.41 -23.96
#